data_AF-A0A8T0KU69-F1
#
_entry.id   AF-A0A8T0KU69-F1
#
_cell.length_a   1.000
_cell.length_b   1.000
_cell.length_c   1.000
_cell.angle_alpha   90.00
_cell.angle_beta   90.00
_cell.angle_gamma   90.00
#
_symmetry.space_group_name_H-M   'P 1'
#
loop_
_entity.id
_entity.type
_entity.pdbx_description
1 polymer ?
#
loop_
_entity_poly.entity_id
_entity_poly.type
_entity_poly.pdbx_seq_one_letter_code
_entity_poly.pdbx_strand_id
1 'polypeptide(L)'
;MKMLEMNREAPAEWMDWEKQYYDQYDEDVCNAIGLLQSVLMETRPSFALGMVTLLAFSVPISSATLLFSAFQIGKTIFSSFGLC
;
A
#
# COMPACT_ATOMS: atom_id res chain seq x y z
N MET A 1 -16.20 -15.53 28.69
CA MET A 1 -15.60 -14.24 29.08
C MET A 1 -16.77 -13.30 29.33
N LYS A 2 -16.94 -12.78 30.55
CA LYS A 2 -18.07 -11.89 30.84
C LYS A 2 -17.81 -10.55 30.15
N MET A 3 -18.40 -10.34 28.98
CA MET A 3 -18.45 -9.02 28.38
C MET A 3 -19.23 -8.13 29.33
N LEU A 4 -18.56 -7.10 29.83
CA LEU A 4 -19.20 -6.00 30.52
C LEU A 4 -20.22 -5.41 29.54
N GLU A 5 -21.50 -5.66 29.79
CA GLU A 5 -22.61 -4.87 29.24
C GLU A 5 -22.56 -3.46 29.88
N MET A 6 -21.44 -2.78 29.67
CA MET A 6 -21.27 -1.39 30.06
C MET A 6 -21.88 -0.59 28.93
N ASN A 7 -23.16 -0.24 29.12
CA ASN A 7 -23.94 0.74 28.37
C ASN A 7 -23.40 1.02 26.95
N ARG A 8 -23.86 0.26 25.95
CA ARG A 8 -23.53 0.45 24.52
C ARG A 8 -24.19 1.73 23.98
N GLU A 9 -23.90 2.86 24.60
CA GLU A 9 -24.27 4.15 24.03
C GLU A 9 -23.18 4.54 23.04
N ALA A 10 -23.58 4.67 21.78
CA ALA A 10 -22.70 5.20 20.75
C ALA A 10 -22.15 6.58 21.21
N PRO A 11 -20.84 6.85 21.03
CA PRO A 11 -20.22 8.07 21.53
C PRO A 11 -21.01 9.32 21.12
N ALA A 12 -21.13 10.29 22.04
CA ALA A 12 -21.97 11.48 21.80
C ALA A 12 -21.52 12.28 20.56
N GLU A 13 -20.23 12.23 20.26
CA GLU A 13 -19.54 12.86 19.13
C GLU A 13 -19.83 12.23 17.76
N TRP A 14 -20.45 11.04 17.73
CA TRP A 14 -20.83 10.38 16.49
C TRP A 14 -22.07 11.03 15.87
N MET A 15 -22.10 11.11 14.55
CA MET A 15 -23.26 11.56 13.79
C MET A 15 -24.43 10.58 14.00
N ASP A 16 -25.66 11.07 13.91
CA ASP A 16 -26.85 10.25 14.19
C ASP A 16 -26.94 8.99 13.30
N TRP A 17 -26.40 9.04 12.08
CA TRP A 17 -26.33 7.88 11.19
C TRP A 17 -25.26 6.86 11.61
N GLU A 18 -24.15 7.30 12.22
CA GLU A 18 -23.10 6.41 12.73
C GLU A 18 -23.58 5.69 13.99
N LYS A 19 -24.36 6.40 14.83
CA LYS A 19 -25.00 5.83 16.02
C LYS A 19 -25.98 4.70 15.67
N GLN A 20 -26.65 4.78 14.51
CA GLN A 20 -27.52 3.72 14.00
C GLN A 20 -26.77 2.44 13.60
N TYR A 21 -25.47 2.53 13.33
CA TYR A 21 -24.61 1.41 12.91
C TYR A 21 -23.68 0.91 14.03
N TYR A 22 -23.73 1.51 15.21
CA TYR A 22 -22.78 1.27 16.29
C TYR A 22 -22.71 -0.20 16.73
N ASP A 23 -23.86 -0.88 16.79
CA ASP A 23 -23.94 -2.27 17.22
C ASP A 23 -23.21 -3.24 16.28
N GLN A 24 -23.23 -2.98 14.97
CA GLN A 24 -22.54 -3.81 13.97
C GLN A 24 -21.10 -3.38 13.71
N TYR A 25 -20.76 -2.12 14.03
CA TYR A 25 -19.45 -1.55 13.75
C TYR A 25 -18.29 -2.37 14.33
N ASP A 26 -18.39 -2.77 15.60
CA ASP A 26 -17.32 -3.50 16.28
C ASP A 26 -17.10 -4.89 15.67
N GLU A 27 -18.18 -5.60 15.35
CA GLU A 27 -18.13 -6.92 14.71
C GLU A 27 -17.51 -6.83 13.31
N ASP A 28 -17.92 -5.85 12.50
CA ASP A 28 -17.40 -5.65 11.15
C ASP A 28 -15.93 -5.25 11.15
N VAL A 29 -15.54 -4.35 12.05
CA VAL A 29 -14.14 -3.93 12.19
C VAL A 29 -13.28 -5.10 12.63
N CYS A 30 -13.72 -5.86 13.65
CA CYS A 30 -13.01 -7.04 14.09
C CYS A 30 -12.89 -8.10 12.99
N ASN A 31 -13.95 -8.33 12.22
CA ASN A 31 -13.95 -9.27 11.12
C ASN A 31 -13.00 -8.82 9.99
N ALA A 32 -13.07 -7.55 9.59
CA ALA A 32 -12.19 -6.98 8.57
C ALA A 32 -10.71 -7.04 8.98
N ILE A 33 -10.40 -6.69 10.24
CA ILE A 33 -9.05 -6.79 10.79
C ILE A 33 -8.60 -8.25 10.87
N GLY A 34 -9.48 -9.17 11.29
CA GLY A 34 -9.19 -10.60 11.35
C GLY A 34 -8.86 -11.19 9.98
N LEU A 35 -9.64 -10.83 8.95
CA LEU A 35 -9.36 -11.23 7.56
C LEU A 35 -8.04 -10.65 7.07
N LEU A 36 -7.79 -9.36 7.30
CA LEU A 36 -6.53 -8.71 6.92
C LEU A 36 -5.34 -9.39 7.60
N GLN A 37 -5.45 -9.65 8.90
CA GLN A 37 -4.43 -10.34 9.67
C GLN A 37 -4.20 -11.78 9.16
N SER A 38 -5.28 -12.51 8.83
CA SER A 38 -5.17 -13.85 8.25
C SER A 38 -4.45 -13.80 6.91
N VAL A 39 -4.81 -12.87 6.03
CA VAL A 39 -4.13 -12.68 4.74
C VAL A 39 -2.65 -12.34 4.96
N LEU A 40 -2.32 -11.44 5.88
CA LEU A 40 -0.93 -11.07 6.16
C LEU A 40 -0.13 -12.23 6.77
N MET A 41 -0.76 -13.06 7.61
CA MET A 41 -0.12 -14.26 8.17
C MET A 41 0.04 -15.39 7.15
N GLU A 42 -0.91 -15.53 6.23
CA GLU A 42 -0.85 -16.49 5.12
C GLU A 42 0.11 -16.06 4.02
N THR A 43 0.30 -14.75 3.82
CA THR A 43 1.31 -14.25 2.88
C THR A 43 2.68 -14.71 3.35
N ARG A 44 3.27 -15.64 2.58
CA ARG A 44 4.65 -16.07 2.82
C ARG A 44 5.54 -14.83 2.88
N PRO A 45 6.46 -14.69 3.85
CA PRO A 45 7.36 -13.54 3.98
C PRO A 45 8.07 -13.16 2.66
N SER A 46 8.27 -14.14 1.78
CA SER A 46 8.79 -13.96 0.41
C SER A 46 7.93 -13.06 -0.48
N PHE A 47 6.60 -13.05 -0.34
CA PHE A 47 5.71 -12.22 -1.15
C PHE A 47 5.83 -10.74 -0.75
N ALA A 48 5.82 -10.46 0.55
CA ALA A 48 6.05 -9.10 1.07
C ALA A 48 7.43 -8.57 0.65
N LEU A 49 8.49 -9.39 0.80
CA LEU A 49 9.83 -9.08 0.31
C LEU A 49 9.85 -8.84 -1.21
N GLY A 50 9.10 -9.63 -1.97
CA GLY A 50 8.94 -9.48 -3.42
C GLY A 50 8.35 -8.12 -3.80
N MET A 51 7.26 -7.71 -3.14
CA MET A 51 6.62 -6.41 -3.37
C MET A 51 7.54 -5.24 -2.99
N VAL A 52 8.22 -5.33 -1.83
CA VAL A 52 9.21 -4.32 -1.41
C VAL A 52 10.34 -4.22 -2.43
N THR A 53 10.86 -5.35 -2.91
CA THR A 53 11.90 -5.40 -3.94
C THR A 53 11.42 -4.75 -5.22
N LEU A 54 10.23 -5.12 -5.71
CA LEU A 54 9.66 -4.56 -6.93
C LEU A 54 9.52 -3.04 -6.84
N LEU A 55 8.99 -2.54 -5.71
CA LEU A 55 8.86 -1.10 -5.46
C LEU A 55 10.23 -0.42 -5.39
N ALA A 56 11.18 -0.98 -4.63
CA ALA A 56 12.51 -0.43 -4.45
C ALA A 56 13.30 -0.34 -5.77
N PHE A 57 13.16 -1.33 -6.64
CA PHE A 57 13.85 -1.37 -7.93
C PHE A 57 13.12 -0.67 -9.07
N SER A 58 11.82 -0.37 -8.93
CA SER A 58 11.04 0.31 -9.98
C SER A 58 11.65 1.65 -10.41
N VAL A 59 12.00 2.50 -9.45
CA VAL A 59 12.57 3.83 -9.70
C VAL A 59 14.00 3.76 -10.23
N PRO A 60 14.94 3.01 -9.61
CA PRO A 60 16.29 2.84 -10.16
C PRO A 60 16.31 2.29 -11.58
N ILE A 61 15.48 1.28 -11.89
CA ILE A 61 15.41 0.69 -13.24
C ILE A 61 14.90 1.73 -14.24
N SER A 62 13.82 2.44 -13.92
CA SER A 62 13.31 3.50 -14.80
C SER A 62 14.30 4.65 -15.00
N SER A 63 14.99 5.07 -13.93
CA SER A 63 16.02 6.11 -14.02
C SER A 63 17.19 5.66 -14.90
N ALA A 64 17.67 4.43 -14.70
CA ALA A 64 18.76 3.86 -15.49
C ALA A 64 18.42 3.75 -16.98
N THR A 65 17.19 3.34 -17.32
CA THR A 65 16.76 3.25 -18.74
C THR A 65 16.66 4.62 -19.39
N LEU A 66 16.17 5.64 -18.66
CA LEU A 66 16.14 7.02 -19.15
C LEU A 66 17.56 7.58 -19.37
N LEU A 67 18.46 7.39 -18.41
CA LEU A 67 19.85 7.84 -18.53
C LEU A 67 20.57 7.15 -19.69
N PHE A 68 20.38 5.84 -19.85
CA PHE A 68 20.96 5.09 -20.96
C PHE A 68 20.45 5.60 -22.32
N SER A 69 19.15 5.84 -22.42
CA SER A 69 18.52 6.38 -23.64
C SER A 69 19.05 7.79 -23.95
N ALA A 70 19.12 8.66 -22.94
CA ALA A 70 19.67 10.00 -23.09
C ALA A 70 21.15 9.98 -23.55
N PHE A 71 21.96 9.08 -22.99
CA PHE A 71 23.35 8.91 -23.40
C PHE A 71 23.48 8.44 -24.85
N GLN A 72 22.67 7.47 -25.29
CA GLN A 72 22.68 7.02 -26.68
C GLN A 72 22.28 8.14 -27.66
N ILE A 73 21.25 8.91 -27.31
CA ILE A 73 20.82 10.07 -28.11
C ILE A 73 21.95 11.10 -28.17
N GLY A 74 22.56 11.43 -27.03
CA GLY A 74 23.71 12.34 -26.96
C GLY A 74 24.88 11.88 -27.83
N LYS A 75 25.23 10.58 -27.80
CA LYS A 75 26.26 10.01 -28.67
C LYS A 75 25.91 10.16 -30.15
N THR A 76 24.67 9.86 -30.52
CA THR A 76 24.21 9.92 -31.92
C THR A 76 24.26 11.35 -32.44
N ILE A 77 23.78 12.30 -31.64
CA ILE A 77 23.85 13.73 -31.93
C ILE A 77 25.31 14.17 -32.09
N PHE A 78 26.18 13.83 -31.13
CA PHE A 78 27.59 14.20 -31.19
C PHE A 78 28.31 13.64 -32.43
N SER A 79 28.03 12.39 -32.81
CA SER A 79 28.53 11.81 -34.05
C SER A 79 27.93 12.45 -35.30
N SER A 80 26.67 12.88 -35.25
CA SER A 80 25.98 13.54 -36.37
C SER A 80 26.46 14.97 -36.60
N PHE A 81 26.92 15.67 -35.57
CA PHE A 81 27.50 17.01 -35.66
C PHE A 81 28.99 17.00 -36.04
N GLY A 82 29.57 15.84 -36.36
CA GLY A 82 30.94 15.73 -36.89
C GLY A 82 32.04 16.05 -35.89
N LEU A 83 31.77 15.91 -34.59
CA LEU A 83 32.77 16.10 -33.51
C LEU A 83 33.59 14.82 -33.21
N CYS A 84 33.71 13.93 -34.19
CA CYS A 84 34.72 12.89 -34.24
C CYS A 84 35.29 12.77 -35.65
#